data_AF-C1H0Y0-F1
#
_entry.id   AF-C1H0Y0-F1
#
_cell.length_a   1.000
_cell.length_b   1.000
_cell.length_c   1.000
_cell.angle_alpha   90.00
_cell.angle_beta   90.00
_cell.angle_gamma   90.00
#
_symmetry.space_group_name_H-M   'P 1'
#
loop_
_entity.id
_entity.type
_entity.pdbx_description
1 polymer ?
#
loop_
_entity_poly.entity_id
_entity_poly.type
_entity_poly.pdbx_seq_one_letter_code
_entity_poly.pdbx_strand_id
1 'polypeptide(L)'
;MSSATSFYDFQPLDKKGEPFPLTGLKGKVVLIVNTASKCGFTPQFKGLESLYTSLSTTYPGKFTIIGFPCNQFGSQEPGTNDEIQSFCSANYGVTFPVLSKVDVNGENAAPLWKWLKSEMPGIMGMKRVKWNFEKFLVSADGKVVHRWASFTKPESLRHAIEKEIHKAEGQPAEQEPATEVPTVKPEEQRPEASQPSQPSQL
;
A
#
# COMPACT_ATOMS: atom_id res chain seq x y z
N MET A 1 -29.26 9.77 -3.61
CA MET A 1 -28.23 8.72 -3.70
C MET A 1 -27.88 8.33 -2.28
N SER A 2 -28.13 7.08 -1.86
CA SER A 2 -27.70 6.62 -0.54
C SER A 2 -26.20 6.91 -0.39
N SER A 3 -25.86 7.79 0.56
CA SER A 3 -24.48 8.05 0.90
C SER A 3 -23.91 6.79 1.51
N ALA A 4 -23.13 6.02 0.74
CA ALA A 4 -22.36 4.91 1.27
C ALA A 4 -21.57 5.40 2.49
N THR A 5 -21.77 4.73 3.62
CA THR A 5 -21.16 5.10 4.91
C THR A 5 -19.96 4.22 5.24
N SER A 6 -19.81 3.09 4.54
CA SER A 6 -18.75 2.12 4.75
C SER A 6 -18.22 1.57 3.43
N PHE A 7 -16.95 1.13 3.45
CA PHE A 7 -16.35 0.34 2.37
C PHE A 7 -17.23 -0.85 1.94
N TYR A 8 -17.98 -1.45 2.86
CA TYR A 8 -18.80 -2.63 2.58
C TYR A 8 -20.09 -2.34 1.81
N ASP A 9 -20.45 -1.07 1.60
CA ASP A 9 -21.63 -0.68 0.82
C ASP A 9 -21.38 -0.73 -0.70
N PHE A 10 -20.13 -0.92 -1.12
CA PHE A 10 -19.74 -0.92 -2.54
C PHE A 10 -19.70 -2.34 -3.14
N GLN A 11 -20.00 -2.39 -4.43
CA GLN A 11 -19.93 -3.61 -5.26
C GLN A 11 -19.24 -3.28 -6.60
N PRO A 12 -17.92 -3.06 -6.62
CA PRO A 12 -17.18 -2.91 -7.87
C PRO A 12 -17.37 -4.15 -8.75
N LEU A 13 -17.10 -4.03 -10.05
CA LEU A 13 -17.23 -5.18 -10.96
C LEU A 13 -15.95 -6.01 -10.96
N ASP A 14 -16.08 -7.34 -10.93
CA ASP A 14 -14.98 -8.27 -11.09
C ASP A 14 -14.44 -8.31 -12.52
N LYS A 15 -13.46 -9.17 -12.80
CA LYS A 15 -12.87 -9.32 -14.14
C LYS A 15 -13.88 -9.70 -15.24
N LYS A 16 -14.99 -10.34 -14.89
CA LYS A 16 -16.06 -10.75 -15.82
C LYS A 16 -17.14 -9.67 -15.99
N GLY A 17 -17.06 -8.57 -15.24
CA GLY A 17 -18.07 -7.52 -15.25
C GLY A 17 -19.22 -7.77 -14.26
N GLU A 18 -19.10 -8.77 -13.39
CA GLU A 18 -20.13 -9.11 -12.42
C GLU A 18 -19.90 -8.37 -11.09
N PRO A 19 -20.94 -8.04 -10.31
CA PRO A 19 -20.78 -7.41 -9.00
C PRO A 19 -19.88 -8.24 -8.05
N PHE A 20 -18.85 -7.61 -7.52
CA PHE A 20 -17.96 -8.15 -6.49
C PHE A 20 -18.34 -7.52 -5.13
N PRO A 21 -19.21 -8.15 -4.33
CA PRO A 21 -19.72 -7.55 -3.10
C PRO A 21 -18.63 -7.46 -2.02
N LEU A 22 -18.26 -6.24 -1.63
CA LEU A 22 -17.25 -6.02 -0.60
C LEU A 22 -17.70 -6.45 0.79
N THR A 23 -19.01 -6.67 0.99
CA THR A 23 -19.57 -7.26 2.23
C THR A 23 -18.93 -8.61 2.58
N GLY A 24 -18.47 -9.39 1.60
CA GLY A 24 -17.75 -10.64 1.83
C GLY A 24 -16.36 -10.47 2.47
N LEU A 25 -15.89 -9.23 2.59
CA LEU A 25 -14.60 -8.87 3.20
C LEU A 25 -14.76 -8.24 4.59
N LYS A 26 -15.97 -8.25 5.17
CA LYS A 26 -16.20 -7.79 6.54
C LYS A 26 -15.24 -8.48 7.51
N GLY A 27 -14.63 -7.70 8.40
CA GLY A 27 -13.67 -8.21 9.39
C GLY A 27 -12.25 -8.40 8.84
N LYS A 28 -12.00 -8.14 7.55
CA LYS A 28 -10.66 -8.16 6.95
C LYS A 28 -10.10 -6.76 6.82
N VAL A 29 -8.80 -6.62 7.05
CA VAL A 29 -8.02 -5.46 6.57
C VAL A 29 -7.82 -5.62 5.06
N VAL A 30 -8.10 -4.56 4.29
CA VAL A 30 -8.07 -4.59 2.82
C VAL A 30 -7.13 -3.52 2.29
N LEU A 31 -6.12 -3.93 1.53
CA LEU A 31 -5.26 -3.01 0.78
C LEU A 31 -5.80 -2.87 -0.65
N ILE A 32 -6.18 -1.65 -1.04
CA ILE A 32 -6.71 -1.33 -2.36
C ILE A 32 -5.62 -0.63 -3.17
N VAL A 33 -5.36 -1.09 -4.39
CA VAL A 33 -4.29 -0.56 -5.25
C VAL A 33 -4.83 -0.31 -6.65
N ASN A 34 -4.61 0.89 -7.22
CA ASN A 34 -4.82 1.08 -8.66
C ASN A 34 -3.60 0.58 -9.43
N THR A 35 -3.78 -0.33 -10.38
CA THR A 35 -2.67 -1.02 -11.04
C THR A 35 -2.57 -0.69 -12.53
N ALA A 36 -1.39 -0.94 -13.09
CA ALA A 36 -1.10 -0.82 -14.52
C ALA A 36 -0.05 -1.88 -14.93
N SER A 37 -0.24 -2.54 -16.08
CA SER A 37 0.70 -3.55 -16.59
C SER A 37 1.94 -2.96 -17.29
N LYS A 38 1.86 -1.72 -17.80
CA LYS A 38 2.95 -1.08 -18.57
C LYS A 38 3.50 0.16 -17.87
N CYS A 39 3.71 0.07 -16.55
CA CYS A 39 4.17 1.16 -15.70
C CYS A 39 5.57 0.87 -15.13
N GLY A 40 6.35 1.93 -14.85
CA GLY A 40 7.62 1.78 -14.12
C GLY A 40 7.45 1.22 -12.70
N PHE A 41 6.24 1.28 -12.13
CA PHE A 41 5.91 0.67 -10.84
C PHE A 41 5.31 -0.73 -10.95
N THR A 42 5.09 -1.26 -12.16
CA THR A 42 4.56 -2.63 -12.37
C THR A 42 5.37 -3.71 -11.63
N PRO A 43 6.71 -3.62 -11.49
CA PRO A 43 7.47 -4.56 -10.64
C PRO A 43 7.00 -4.66 -9.19
N GLN A 44 6.25 -3.68 -8.67
CA GLN A 44 5.66 -3.76 -7.33
C GLN A 44 4.61 -4.87 -7.18
N PHE A 45 4.05 -5.43 -8.27
CA PHE A 45 3.21 -6.62 -8.17
C PHE A 45 3.90 -7.76 -7.42
N LYS A 46 5.21 -7.97 -7.62
CA LYS A 46 5.99 -8.98 -6.89
C LYS A 46 6.03 -8.71 -5.38
N GLY A 47 6.24 -7.46 -4.99
CA GLY A 47 6.24 -7.04 -3.58
C GLY A 47 4.84 -7.15 -2.95
N LEU A 48 3.79 -6.78 -3.69
CA LEU A 48 2.40 -6.95 -3.26
C LEU A 48 2.03 -8.42 -3.07
N GLU A 49 2.44 -9.30 -3.99
CA GLU A 49 2.18 -10.74 -3.89
C GLU A 49 2.93 -11.37 -2.70
N SER A 50 4.20 -10.99 -2.50
CA SER A 50 4.98 -11.45 -1.34
C SER A 50 4.36 -11.00 -0.02
N LEU A 51 3.94 -9.73 0.06
CA LEU A 51 3.23 -9.18 1.21
C LEU A 51 1.91 -9.93 1.46
N TYR A 52 1.11 -10.13 0.40
CA TYR A 52 -0.17 -10.83 0.45
C TYR A 52 -0.02 -12.26 0.94
N THR A 53 0.88 -13.04 0.33
CA THR A 53 1.11 -14.43 0.70
C THR A 53 1.58 -14.52 2.15
N SER A 54 2.59 -13.73 2.53
CA SER A 54 3.14 -13.81 3.88
C SER A 54 2.15 -13.40 4.95
N LEU A 55 1.41 -12.30 4.77
CA LEU A 55 0.36 -11.90 5.73
C LEU A 55 -0.81 -12.87 5.74
N SER A 56 -1.18 -13.48 4.62
CA SER A 56 -2.25 -14.49 4.58
C SER A 56 -1.83 -15.79 5.28
N THR A 57 -0.54 -16.13 5.27
CA THR A 57 0.02 -17.24 6.04
C THR A 57 0.05 -16.93 7.53
N THR A 58 0.50 -15.74 7.92
CA THR A 58 0.59 -15.34 9.34
C THR A 58 -0.78 -15.08 9.97
N TYR A 59 -1.70 -14.46 9.22
CA TYR A 59 -3.03 -14.02 9.69
C TYR A 59 -4.14 -14.58 8.79
N PRO A 60 -4.42 -15.90 8.87
CA PRO A 60 -5.33 -16.56 7.96
C PRO A 60 -6.72 -15.94 8.00
N GLY A 61 -7.18 -15.47 6.83
CA GLY A 61 -8.50 -14.89 6.68
C GLY A 61 -8.65 -13.46 7.20
N LYS A 62 -7.58 -12.78 7.65
CA LYS A 62 -7.63 -11.41 8.23
C LYS A 62 -7.23 -10.29 7.27
N PHE A 63 -6.55 -10.63 6.18
CA PHE A 63 -6.03 -9.66 5.22
C PHE A 63 -6.35 -10.03 3.78
N THR A 64 -6.49 -9.03 2.90
CA THR A 64 -6.47 -9.23 1.44
C THR A 64 -6.00 -7.97 0.71
N ILE A 65 -5.58 -8.14 -0.55
CA ILE A 65 -5.29 -7.06 -1.49
C ILE A 65 -6.35 -7.08 -2.60
N ILE A 66 -6.79 -5.91 -3.07
CA ILE A 66 -7.62 -5.80 -4.28
C ILE A 66 -6.93 -4.86 -5.28
N GLY A 67 -6.58 -5.42 -6.44
CA GLY A 67 -6.07 -4.66 -7.58
C GLY A 67 -7.19 -4.12 -8.46
N PHE A 68 -7.12 -2.84 -8.81
CA PHE A 68 -8.02 -2.17 -9.74
C PHE A 68 -7.21 -1.65 -10.94
N PRO A 69 -7.20 -2.35 -12.07
CA PRO A 69 -6.55 -1.87 -13.28
C PRO A 69 -7.10 -0.51 -13.70
N CYS A 70 -6.24 0.43 -14.12
CA CYS A 70 -6.67 1.76 -14.52
C CYS A 70 -5.81 2.30 -15.68
N ASN A 71 -6.47 2.75 -16.74
CA ASN A 71 -5.79 3.26 -17.94
C ASN A 71 -5.63 4.79 -17.99
N GLN A 72 -6.00 5.51 -16.91
CA GLN A 72 -6.01 6.97 -16.88
C GLN A 72 -4.61 7.61 -16.77
N PHE A 73 -3.57 6.81 -16.54
CA PHE A 73 -2.21 7.30 -16.28
C PHE A 73 -1.26 6.79 -17.37
N GLY A 74 -0.96 7.66 -18.35
CA GLY A 74 -0.06 7.35 -19.46
C GLY A 74 -0.52 6.21 -20.37
N SER A 75 -1.82 5.86 -20.35
CA SER A 75 -2.39 4.72 -21.10
C SER A 75 -1.64 3.39 -20.85
N GLN A 76 -1.22 3.17 -19.60
CA GLN A 76 -0.37 2.04 -19.19
C GLN A 76 -1.14 0.75 -18.86
N GLU A 77 -2.45 0.72 -19.07
CA GLU A 77 -3.31 -0.47 -18.91
C GLU A 77 -4.30 -0.61 -20.10
N PRO A 78 -3.79 -0.70 -21.34
CA PRO A 78 -4.63 -0.66 -22.54
C PRO A 78 -5.46 -1.93 -22.73
N GLY A 79 -5.00 -3.07 -22.19
CA GLY A 79 -5.60 -4.38 -22.41
C GLY A 79 -7.01 -4.54 -21.85
N THR A 80 -7.68 -5.58 -22.29
CA THR A 80 -8.95 -6.10 -21.77
C THR A 80 -8.76 -6.71 -20.38
N ASN A 81 -9.85 -6.96 -19.65
CA ASN A 81 -9.75 -7.61 -18.35
C ASN A 81 -9.01 -8.95 -18.45
N ASP A 82 -9.30 -9.79 -19.46
CA ASP A 82 -8.65 -11.10 -19.62
C ASP A 82 -7.14 -11.01 -19.90
N GLU A 83 -6.72 -10.05 -20.72
CA GLU A 83 -5.30 -9.79 -20.98
C GLU A 83 -4.58 -9.34 -19.70
N ILE A 84 -5.21 -8.49 -18.89
CA ILE A 84 -4.65 -8.00 -17.62
C ILE A 84 -4.49 -9.15 -16.62
N GLN A 85 -5.48 -10.03 -16.51
CA GLN A 85 -5.41 -11.21 -15.63
C GLN A 85 -4.28 -12.14 -16.03
N SER A 86 -4.18 -12.41 -17.33
CA SER A 86 -3.11 -13.24 -17.91
C SER A 86 -1.75 -12.61 -17.64
N PHE A 87 -1.62 -11.28 -17.81
CA PHE A 87 -0.39 -10.56 -17.51
C PHE A 87 0.01 -10.68 -16.04
N CYS A 88 -0.90 -10.42 -15.11
CA CYS A 88 -0.63 -10.43 -13.66
C CYS A 88 -0.21 -11.83 -13.18
N SER A 89 -0.92 -12.87 -13.63
CA SER A 89 -0.63 -14.26 -13.28
C SER A 89 0.69 -14.73 -13.91
N ALA A 90 0.85 -14.58 -15.23
CA ALA A 90 2.00 -15.14 -15.94
C ALA A 90 3.34 -14.47 -15.59
N ASN A 91 3.34 -13.15 -15.32
CA ASN A 91 4.59 -12.41 -15.11
C ASN A 91 4.95 -12.21 -13.64
N TYR A 92 3.95 -12.21 -12.75
CA TYR A 92 4.15 -11.86 -11.34
C TYR A 92 3.57 -12.88 -10.36
N GLY A 93 2.85 -13.90 -10.84
CA GLY A 93 2.24 -14.92 -9.98
C GLY A 93 1.17 -14.34 -9.05
N VAL A 94 0.51 -13.25 -9.43
CA VAL A 94 -0.49 -12.57 -8.58
C VAL A 94 -1.64 -13.52 -8.25
N THR A 95 -1.88 -13.73 -6.95
CA THR A 95 -2.95 -14.61 -6.44
C THR A 95 -4.07 -13.86 -5.72
N PHE A 96 -3.86 -12.58 -5.38
CA PHE A 96 -4.92 -11.73 -4.85
C PHE A 96 -5.90 -11.27 -5.96
N PRO A 97 -7.16 -10.92 -5.61
CA PRO A 97 -8.13 -10.44 -6.59
C PRO A 97 -7.68 -9.19 -7.36
N VAL A 98 -7.63 -9.29 -8.69
CA VAL A 98 -7.56 -8.16 -9.61
C VAL A 98 -8.91 -8.05 -10.30
N LEU A 99 -9.60 -6.92 -10.13
CA LEU A 99 -10.97 -6.72 -10.60
C LEU A 99 -11.03 -6.15 -12.03
N SER A 100 -12.20 -5.68 -12.47
CA SER A 100 -12.34 -4.99 -13.75
C SER A 100 -11.52 -3.70 -13.79
N LYS A 101 -11.16 -3.30 -15.00
CA LYS A 101 -10.59 -1.98 -15.27
C LYS A 101 -11.59 -0.87 -14.93
N VAL A 102 -11.15 0.15 -14.19
CA VAL A 102 -11.99 1.27 -13.74
C VAL A 102 -11.30 2.62 -13.93
N ASP A 103 -12.11 3.67 -14.00
CA ASP A 103 -11.66 5.04 -13.81
C ASP A 103 -11.57 5.35 -12.31
N VAL A 104 -10.47 5.96 -11.89
CA VAL A 104 -10.25 6.36 -10.48
C VAL A 104 -10.39 7.86 -10.28
N ASN A 105 -10.32 8.64 -11.35
CA ASN A 105 -10.44 10.10 -11.39
C ASN A 105 -11.52 10.56 -12.39
N GLY A 106 -11.95 11.82 -12.26
CA GLY A 106 -12.95 12.42 -13.15
C GLY A 106 -14.39 12.06 -12.79
N GLU A 107 -15.31 12.53 -13.63
CA GLU A 107 -16.76 12.34 -13.47
C GLU A 107 -17.15 10.86 -13.56
N ASN A 108 -16.45 10.10 -14.39
CA ASN A 108 -16.65 8.67 -14.59
C ASN A 108 -15.94 7.79 -13.55
N ALA A 109 -15.28 8.38 -12.55
CA ALA A 109 -14.61 7.59 -11.52
C ALA A 109 -15.60 6.67 -10.80
N ALA A 110 -15.19 5.41 -10.59
CA ALA A 110 -15.98 4.42 -9.89
C ALA A 110 -16.38 4.93 -8.49
N PRO A 111 -17.62 4.65 -8.02
CA PRO A 111 -18.12 5.16 -6.74
C PRO A 111 -17.20 4.88 -5.55
N LEU A 112 -16.63 3.67 -5.47
CA LEU A 112 -15.65 3.31 -4.45
C LEU A 112 -14.43 4.24 -4.47
N TRP A 113 -13.86 4.52 -5.65
CA TRP A 113 -12.71 5.39 -5.79
C TRP A 113 -13.01 6.85 -5.44
N LYS A 114 -14.21 7.35 -5.75
CA LYS A 114 -14.67 8.67 -5.28
C LYS A 114 -14.72 8.72 -3.75
N TRP A 115 -15.26 7.69 -3.12
CA TRP A 115 -15.37 7.58 -1.67
C TRP A 115 -14.01 7.47 -0.98
N LEU A 116 -13.13 6.54 -1.41
CA LEU A 116 -11.77 6.37 -0.85
C LEU A 116 -10.98 7.69 -0.82
N LYS A 117 -11.00 8.42 -1.94
CA LYS A 117 -10.32 9.72 -2.07
C LYS A 117 -10.93 10.82 -1.19
N SER A 118 -12.21 10.69 -0.84
CA SER A 118 -12.91 11.63 0.04
C SER A 118 -12.62 11.35 1.51
N GLU A 119 -12.63 10.07 1.91
CA GLU A 119 -12.31 9.64 3.27
C GLU A 119 -10.87 9.93 3.64
N MET A 120 -9.95 9.74 2.69
CA MET A 120 -8.54 10.05 2.90
C MET A 120 -7.97 10.84 1.72
N PRO A 121 -8.08 12.17 1.74
CA PRO A 121 -7.37 13.03 0.79
C PRO A 121 -5.85 12.83 0.90
N GLY A 122 -5.14 13.04 -0.20
CA GLY A 122 -3.68 12.99 -0.21
C GLY A 122 -3.05 14.28 0.34
N ILE A 123 -1.77 14.46 0.03
CA ILE A 123 -0.98 15.65 0.40
C ILE A 123 -1.76 16.94 0.06
N MET A 124 -1.80 17.89 0.99
CA MET A 124 -2.51 19.18 0.86
C MET A 124 -4.02 19.05 0.57
N GLY A 125 -4.67 17.97 0.99
CA GLY A 125 -6.10 17.77 0.77
C GLY A 125 -6.46 17.39 -0.67
N MET A 126 -5.47 17.13 -1.53
CA MET A 126 -5.72 16.72 -2.91
C MET A 126 -6.38 15.34 -2.95
N LYS A 127 -7.64 15.31 -3.39
CA LYS A 127 -8.38 14.05 -3.51
C LYS A 127 -7.88 13.20 -4.70
N ARG A 128 -7.44 13.81 -5.79
CA ARG A 128 -7.05 13.13 -7.05
C ARG A 128 -5.97 12.06 -6.81
N VAL A 129 -6.17 10.85 -7.34
CA VAL A 129 -5.11 9.82 -7.43
C VAL A 129 -4.07 10.33 -8.43
N LYS A 130 -2.81 10.36 -8.03
CA LYS A 130 -1.76 11.04 -8.80
C LYS A 130 -1.19 10.17 -9.91
N TRP A 131 -1.06 8.86 -9.66
CA TRP A 131 -0.43 7.94 -10.59
C TRP A 131 -0.82 6.48 -10.32
N ASN A 132 -0.35 5.56 -11.16
CA ASN A 132 -0.44 4.12 -10.95
C ASN A 132 0.21 3.70 -9.63
N PHE A 133 -0.30 2.64 -9.00
CA PHE A 133 0.17 2.05 -7.75
C PHE A 133 0.02 2.94 -6.51
N GLU A 134 -0.96 3.85 -6.49
CA GLU A 134 -1.39 4.47 -5.23
C GLU A 134 -2.16 3.43 -4.40
N LYS A 135 -2.00 3.46 -3.07
CA LYS A 135 -2.59 2.46 -2.17
C LYS A 135 -3.48 3.11 -1.12
N PHE A 136 -4.60 2.45 -0.80
CA PHE A 136 -5.47 2.78 0.33
C PHE A 136 -5.57 1.57 1.25
N LEU A 137 -5.44 1.76 2.56
CA LEU A 137 -5.74 0.74 3.56
C LEU A 137 -7.14 0.96 4.12
N VAL A 138 -7.93 -0.09 4.14
CA VAL A 138 -9.23 -0.13 4.80
C VAL A 138 -9.14 -1.08 5.99
N SER A 139 -9.54 -0.62 7.17
CA SER A 139 -9.60 -1.42 8.39
C SER A 139 -10.73 -2.46 8.36
N ALA A 140 -10.69 -3.39 9.31
CA ALA A 140 -11.69 -4.47 9.44
C ALA A 140 -13.14 -4.00 9.72
N ASP A 141 -13.33 -2.75 10.15
CA ASP A 141 -14.63 -2.09 10.32
C ASP A 141 -15.05 -1.25 9.10
N GLY A 142 -14.24 -1.26 8.04
CA GLY A 142 -14.57 -0.63 6.76
C GLY A 142 -14.24 0.86 6.66
N LYS A 143 -13.34 1.38 7.52
CA LYS A 143 -12.84 2.77 7.45
C LYS A 143 -11.54 2.86 6.68
N VAL A 144 -11.34 3.96 5.95
CA VAL A 144 -10.04 4.24 5.31
C VAL A 144 -9.07 4.76 6.37
N VAL A 145 -7.96 4.07 6.56
CA VAL A 145 -7.00 4.34 7.66
C VAL A 145 -5.61 4.74 7.18
N HIS A 146 -5.24 4.41 5.94
CA HIS A 146 -4.01 4.90 5.31
C HIS A 146 -4.18 5.14 3.81
N ARG A 147 -3.33 6.04 3.28
CA ARG A 147 -3.16 6.30 1.84
C ARG A 147 -1.68 6.52 1.55
N TRP A 148 -1.12 5.75 0.62
CA TRP A 148 0.29 5.84 0.23
C TRP A 148 0.46 6.18 -1.24
N ALA A 149 1.48 6.98 -1.53
CA ALA A 149 1.86 7.36 -2.89
C ALA A 149 2.46 6.18 -3.66
N SER A 150 2.53 6.33 -4.98
CA SER A 150 3.02 5.32 -5.91
C SER A 150 4.41 4.78 -5.59
N PHE A 151 5.31 5.64 -5.10
CA PHE A 151 6.69 5.28 -4.78
C PHE A 151 6.85 4.52 -3.45
N THR A 152 5.81 4.47 -2.59
CA THR A 152 5.86 3.67 -1.36
C THR A 152 5.90 2.19 -1.71
N LYS A 153 6.96 1.51 -1.27
CA LYS A 153 7.22 0.10 -1.57
C LYS A 153 6.27 -0.81 -0.78
N PRO A 154 5.75 -1.90 -1.37
CA PRO A 154 4.84 -2.83 -0.69
C PRO A 154 5.35 -3.34 0.66
N GLU A 155 6.65 -3.62 0.78
CA GLU A 155 7.24 -4.21 1.99
C GLU A 155 7.15 -3.26 3.18
N SER A 156 7.21 -1.94 2.94
CA SER A 156 7.07 -0.91 3.99
C SER A 156 5.65 -0.79 4.55
N LEU A 157 4.65 -1.43 3.92
CA LEU A 157 3.26 -1.39 4.36
C LEU A 157 2.94 -2.38 5.48
N ARG A 158 3.80 -3.40 5.69
CA ARG A 158 3.54 -4.52 6.61
C ARG A 158 3.12 -4.04 8.00
N HIS A 159 3.93 -3.19 8.64
CA HIS A 159 3.69 -2.77 10.02
C HIS A 159 2.32 -2.09 10.19
N ALA A 160 1.94 -1.21 9.27
CA ALA A 160 0.64 -0.55 9.30
C ALA A 160 -0.52 -1.53 9.11
N ILE A 161 -0.34 -2.56 8.27
CA ILE A 161 -1.35 -3.61 8.06
C ILE A 161 -1.49 -4.48 9.31
N GLU A 162 -0.38 -4.96 9.88
CA GLU A 162 -0.38 -5.78 11.10
C GLU A 162 -1.01 -5.05 12.28
N LYS A 163 -0.72 -3.75 12.45
CA LYS A 163 -1.35 -2.89 13.45
C LYS A 163 -2.88 -2.89 13.34
N GLU A 164 -3.43 -2.77 12.13
CA GLU A 164 -4.87 -2.79 11.92
C GLU A 164 -5.48 -4.20 12.09
N ILE A 165 -4.71 -5.26 11.81
CA ILE A 165 -5.12 -6.64 12.11
C ILE A 165 -5.19 -6.85 13.62
N HIS A 166 -4.14 -6.53 14.39
CA HIS A 166 -4.12 -6.68 15.85
C HIS A 166 -5.23 -5.87 16.53
N LYS A 167 -5.46 -4.63 16.06
CA LYS A 167 -6.57 -3.79 16.51
C LYS A 167 -7.94 -4.43 16.27
N ALA A 168 -8.14 -5.09 15.12
CA ALA A 168 -9.38 -5.82 14.81
C ALA A 168 -9.57 -7.07 15.70
N GLU A 169 -8.47 -7.66 16.18
CA GLU A 169 -8.48 -8.81 17.09
C GLU A 169 -8.61 -8.42 18.57
N GLY A 170 -8.74 -7.12 18.88
CA GLY A 170 -8.84 -6.63 20.25
C GLY A 170 -7.52 -6.71 21.03
N GLN A 171 -6.40 -6.90 20.34
CA GLN A 171 -5.09 -6.90 20.97
C GLN A 171 -4.65 -5.44 21.22
N PRO A 172 -4.00 -5.14 22.36
CA PRO A 172 -3.40 -3.83 22.58
C PRO A 172 -2.46 -3.52 21.42
N ALA A 173 -2.57 -2.33 20.82
CA ALA A 173 -1.61 -1.90 19.80
C ALA A 173 -0.21 -1.96 20.40
N GLU A 174 0.69 -2.76 19.83
CA GLU A 174 2.10 -2.78 20.22
C GLU A 174 2.64 -1.35 20.17
N GLN A 175 3.26 -0.91 21.28
CA GLN A 175 3.96 0.36 21.35
C GLN A 175 5.08 0.32 20.31
N GLU A 176 5.10 1.27 19.37
CA GLU A 176 6.21 1.41 18.43
C GLU A 176 7.53 1.41 19.21
N PRO A 177 8.55 0.64 18.80
CA PRO A 177 9.86 0.78 19.39
C PRO A 177 10.32 2.21 19.13
N ALA A 178 10.58 2.96 20.21
CA ALA A 178 11.20 4.26 20.12
C ALA A 178 12.44 4.14 19.23
N THR A 179 12.49 4.92 18.16
CA THR A 179 13.70 5.05 17.36
C THR A 179 14.77 5.63 18.29
N GLU A 180 15.68 4.78 18.79
CA GLU A 180 16.90 5.23 19.42
C GLU A 180 17.67 6.08 18.41
N VAL A 181 17.60 7.40 18.59
CA VAL A 181 18.54 8.33 17.97
C VAL A 181 19.92 7.95 18.52
N PRO A 182 20.89 7.54 17.68
CA PRO A 182 22.22 7.21 18.18
C PRO A 182 22.83 8.48 18.78
N THR A 183 22.99 8.46 20.10
CA THR A 183 23.67 9.53 20.83
C THR A 183 25.15 9.46 20.51
N VAL A 184 25.66 10.43 19.76
CA VAL A 184 27.09 10.63 19.54
C VAL A 184 27.73 10.91 20.89
N LYS A 185 28.56 9.98 21.39
CA LYS A 185 29.36 10.21 22.60
C LYS A 185 30.43 11.26 22.31
N PRO A 186 30.67 12.24 23.20
CA PRO A 186 31.79 13.16 23.08
C PRO A 186 33.11 12.39 23.26
N GLU A 187 34.06 12.62 22.37
CA GLU A 187 35.41 12.08 22.41
C GLU A 187 36.20 12.77 23.54
N GLU A 188 36.47 12.02 24.61
CA GLU A 188 37.15 12.50 25.81
C GLU A 188 38.67 12.51 25.56
N GLN A 189 39.24 13.72 25.52
CA GLN A 189 40.67 13.99 25.48
C GLN A 189 41.35 13.42 26.73
N ARG A 190 42.45 12.66 26.54
CA ARG A 190 43.40 12.35 27.61
C ARG A 190 44.78 12.91 27.25
N PRO A 191 45.44 13.67 28.14
CA PRO A 191 46.64 14.43 27.80
C PRO A 191 47.96 13.74 28.15
N GLU A 192 49.00 14.37 27.62
CA GLU A 192 50.35 14.56 28.15
C GLU A 192 51.48 13.54 27.94
N ALA A 193 52.46 14.05 27.17
CA ALA A 193 53.87 14.16 27.50
C ALA A 193 54.77 12.93 27.34
N SER A 194 55.60 13.00 26.29
CA SER A 194 57.04 12.75 26.41
C SER A 194 57.80 13.55 25.34
N GLN A 195 58.93 14.10 25.79
CA GLN A 195 59.66 15.27 25.30
C GLN A 195 60.44 15.10 23.98
N PRO A 196 60.94 16.20 23.38
CA PRO A 196 61.52 16.22 22.04
C PRO A 196 63.04 16.06 22.04
N SER A 197 63.57 15.46 20.97
CA SER A 197 64.98 15.53 20.57
C SER A 197 65.05 16.12 19.17
N GLN A 198 65.62 17.32 19.08
CA GLN A 198 65.79 18.13 17.88
C GLN A 198 67.11 17.77 17.15
N PRO A 199 67.52 18.48 16.08
CA PRO A 199 67.74 17.89 14.75
C PRO A 199 69.23 17.93 14.33
N SER A 200 69.56 17.54 13.09
CA SER A 200 70.36 18.35 12.14
C SER A 200 70.95 17.52 10.97
N GLN A 201 71.01 18.18 9.79
CA GLN A 201 71.90 17.96 8.62
C GLN A 201 71.57 16.74 7.72
N LEU A 202 71.39 16.85 6.41
CA LEU A 202 71.94 17.73 5.36
C LEU A 202 70.85 18.12 4.34
#